data_AF-A0A8I1N9R1-F1
#
_entry.id   AF-A0A8I1N9R1-F1
#
_cell.length_a   1.000
_cell.length_b   1.000
_cell.length_c   1.000
_cell.angle_alpha   90.00
_cell.angle_beta   90.00
_cell.angle_gamma   90.00
#
_symmetry.space_group_name_H-M   'P 1'
#
loop_
_entity.id
_entity.type
_entity.pdbx_description
1 polymer ?
#
loop_
_entity_poly.entity_id
_entity_poly.type
_entity_poly.pdbx_seq_one_letter_code
_entity_poly.pdbx_strand_id
1 'polypeptide(L)'
;MNDFDAFPPTPLTLEIAEIVLAITPIRIGEIPALLAAVRPFAHRLVDGDPDWLALLADHGDALITAIAVASRRPQEWVSGLAMDDAIRLATALFEVNADFFVQRVVPTIQHAAARINAQMSGPLAGLTPSTV
;
A
#
# COMPACT_ATOMS: atom_id res chain seq x y z
N MET A 1 10.26 16.68 -19.52
CA MET A 1 10.86 15.89 -18.42
C MET A 1 9.87 14.78 -18.15
N ASN A 2 10.25 13.52 -18.37
CA ASN A 2 9.29 12.41 -18.31
C ASN A 2 8.84 12.22 -16.86
N ASP A 3 7.53 12.28 -16.61
CA ASP A 3 6.86 12.00 -15.32
C ASP A 3 7.12 10.59 -14.75
N PHE A 4 7.97 9.80 -15.39
CA PHE A 4 8.26 8.40 -15.07
C PHE A 4 9.59 8.17 -14.35
N ASP A 5 10.42 9.20 -14.13
CA ASP A 5 11.59 9.13 -13.25
C ASP A 5 11.20 9.29 -11.77
N ALA A 6 10.10 8.65 -11.38
CA ALA A 6 9.74 8.55 -9.99
C ALA A 6 10.75 7.57 -9.35
N PHE A 7 11.81 8.11 -8.75
CA PHE A 7 12.83 7.38 -7.99
C PHE A 7 12.21 6.20 -7.22
N PRO A 8 12.79 4.99 -7.19
CA PRO A 8 12.21 3.91 -6.40
C PRO A 8 12.04 4.38 -4.94
N PRO A 9 10.91 4.07 -4.29
CA PRO A 9 10.71 4.44 -2.89
C PRO A 9 11.90 3.94 -2.06
N THR A 10 12.52 4.84 -1.28
CA THR A 10 13.66 4.50 -0.43
C THR A 10 13.25 3.36 0.49
N PRO A 11 13.90 2.18 0.40
CA PRO A 11 13.53 1.07 1.27
C PRO A 11 13.80 1.43 2.72
N LEU A 12 12.84 1.16 3.61
CA LEU A 12 13.09 1.18 5.04
C LEU A 12 13.86 -0.09 5.38
N THR A 13 15.08 0.06 5.88
CA THR A 13 15.91 -1.07 6.31
C THR A 13 15.58 -1.42 7.75
N LEU A 14 15.24 -2.69 7.98
CA LEU A 14 14.79 -3.19 9.28
C LEU A 14 15.54 -4.47 9.64
N GLU A 15 16.22 -4.47 10.78
CA GLU A 15 16.88 -5.65 11.34
C GLU A 15 15.90 -6.41 12.26
N ILE A 16 15.56 -7.64 11.88
CA ILE A 16 14.63 -8.54 12.58
C ILE A 16 15.17 -9.97 12.49
N ALA A 17 15.10 -10.74 13.59
CA ALA A 17 15.53 -12.14 13.62
C ALA A 17 16.90 -12.39 12.94
N GLU A 18 17.87 -11.53 13.26
CA GLU A 18 19.26 -11.57 12.75
C GLU A 18 19.40 -11.39 11.22
N ILE A 19 18.34 -10.95 10.54
CA ILE A 19 18.37 -10.62 9.11
C ILE A 19 18.04 -9.14 8.86
N VAL A 20 18.65 -8.59 7.83
CA VAL A 20 18.34 -7.24 7.34
C VAL A 20 17.25 -7.36 6.27
N LEU A 21 16.09 -6.76 6.50
CA LEU A 21 14.99 -6.66 5.54
C LEU A 21 14.94 -5.26 4.93
N ALA A 22 14.79 -5.20 3.62
CA ALA A 22 14.41 -3.98 2.91
C ALA A 22 12.89 -3.96 2.74
N ILE A 23 12.21 -3.14 3.53
CA ILE A 23 10.76 -2.93 3.45
C ILE A 23 10.48 -1.90 2.36
N THR A 24 9.65 -2.28 1.39
CA THR A 24 9.27 -1.42 0.26
C THR A 24 7.76 -1.44 0.09
N PRO A 25 7.17 -0.46 -0.59
CA PRO A 25 5.74 -0.48 -0.89
C PRO A 25 5.29 -1.74 -1.65
N ILE A 26 4.01 -2.09 -1.48
CA ILE A 26 3.34 -3.20 -2.17
C ILE A 26 3.40 -2.99 -3.69
N ARG A 27 3.75 -4.05 -4.41
CA ARG A 27 3.74 -4.09 -5.88
C ARG A 27 2.35 -4.43 -6.39
N ILE A 28 2.02 -3.97 -7.60
CA ILE A 28 0.73 -4.28 -8.24
C ILE A 28 0.45 -5.80 -8.28
N GLY A 29 1.47 -6.62 -8.54
CA GLY A 29 1.33 -8.08 -8.57
C GLY A 29 1.01 -8.72 -7.20
N GLU A 30 1.22 -8.02 -6.10
CA GLU A 30 0.98 -8.49 -4.73
C GLU A 30 -0.43 -8.15 -4.25
N ILE A 31 -1.10 -7.19 -4.89
CA ILE A 31 -2.45 -6.72 -4.50
C ILE A 31 -3.47 -7.88 -4.43
N PRO A 32 -3.57 -8.79 -5.42
CA PRO A 32 -4.55 -9.86 -5.36
C PRO A 32 -4.36 -10.78 -4.14
N ALA A 33 -3.11 -11.14 -3.84
CA ALA A 33 -2.78 -12.00 -2.71
C ALA A 33 -3.01 -11.28 -1.37
N LEU A 34 -2.61 -10.02 -1.26
CA LEU A 34 -2.81 -9.22 -0.06
C LEU A 34 -4.30 -9.00 0.24
N LEU A 35 -5.10 -8.65 -0.78
CA LEU A 35 -6.54 -8.48 -0.61
C LEU A 35 -7.22 -9.79 -0.22
N ALA A 36 -6.81 -10.92 -0.81
CA ALA A 36 -7.33 -12.23 -0.42
C ALA A 36 -7.02 -12.55 1.04
N ALA A 37 -5.80 -12.23 1.52
CA ALA A 37 -5.38 -12.44 2.89
C ALA A 37 -6.12 -11.54 3.89
N VAL A 38 -6.36 -10.27 3.55
CA VAL A 38 -7.02 -9.29 4.45
C VAL A 38 -8.54 -9.45 4.46
N ARG A 39 -9.14 -9.98 3.39
CA ARG A 39 -10.61 -10.09 3.21
C ARG A 39 -11.37 -10.64 4.43
N PRO A 40 -10.91 -11.69 5.15
CA PRO A 40 -11.64 -12.24 6.30
C PRO A 40 -11.86 -11.24 7.43
N PHE A 41 -10.91 -10.32 7.64
CA PHE A 41 -10.90 -9.39 8.76
C PHE A 41 -10.94 -7.91 8.33
N ALA A 42 -11.08 -7.63 7.04
CA ALA A 42 -11.08 -6.26 6.49
C ALA A 42 -12.06 -5.33 7.22
N HIS A 43 -13.25 -5.83 7.57
CA HIS A 43 -14.27 -5.07 8.29
C HIS A 43 -13.79 -4.58 9.66
N ARG A 44 -12.98 -5.37 10.38
CA ARG A 44 -12.47 -5.03 11.71
C ARG A 44 -11.38 -3.95 11.70
N LEU A 45 -10.80 -3.68 10.53
CA LEU A 45 -9.80 -2.62 10.35
C LEU A 45 -10.41 -1.26 10.07
N VAL A 46 -11.68 -1.19 9.66
CA VAL A 46 -12.33 0.05 9.23
C VAL A 46 -12.80 0.90 10.42
N ASP A 47 -13.03 0.27 11.58
CA ASP A 47 -13.67 0.90 12.75
C ASP A 47 -12.73 1.76 13.62
N GLY A 48 -11.51 2.04 13.16
CA GLY A 48 -10.58 3.01 13.76
C GLY A 48 -9.82 2.53 15.01
N ASP A 49 -10.37 1.58 15.76
CA ASP A 49 -9.69 0.87 16.85
C ASP A 49 -9.98 -0.64 16.77
N PRO A 50 -9.17 -1.41 16.02
CA PRO A 50 -9.38 -2.85 15.89
C PRO A 50 -9.18 -3.55 17.23
N ASP A 51 -10.11 -4.42 17.63
CA ASP A 51 -9.86 -5.37 18.71
C ASP A 51 -8.81 -6.39 18.23
N TRP A 52 -7.54 -6.08 18.53
CA TRP A 52 -6.39 -6.86 18.11
C TRP A 52 -6.40 -8.27 18.70
N LEU A 53 -6.89 -8.44 19.92
CA LEU A 53 -6.95 -9.75 20.57
C LEU A 53 -7.99 -10.62 19.87
N ALA A 54 -9.19 -10.08 19.61
CA ALA A 54 -10.22 -10.80 18.87
C ALA A 54 -9.81 -11.07 17.41
N LEU A 55 -9.12 -10.12 16.77
CA LEU A 55 -8.59 -10.31 15.41
C LEU A 55 -7.56 -11.43 15.36
N LEU A 56 -6.60 -11.45 16.30
CA LEU A 56 -5.60 -12.52 16.39
C LEU A 56 -6.24 -13.87 16.71
N ALA A 57 -7.24 -13.90 17.59
CA ALA A 57 -7.95 -15.13 17.97
C ALA A 57 -8.73 -15.74 16.80
N ASP A 58 -9.44 -14.92 16.02
CA ASP A 58 -10.32 -15.40 14.95
C ASP A 58 -9.63 -15.50 13.58
N HIS A 59 -8.61 -14.66 13.36
CA HIS A 59 -8.03 -14.41 12.03
C HIS A 59 -6.49 -14.30 12.04
N GLY A 60 -5.81 -14.82 13.07
CA GLY A 60 -4.35 -14.79 13.18
C GLY A 60 -3.62 -15.34 11.95
N ASP A 61 -4.05 -16.48 11.41
CA ASP A 61 -3.44 -17.07 10.20
C ASP A 61 -3.57 -16.17 8.97
N ALA A 62 -4.71 -15.50 8.82
CA ALA A 62 -4.96 -14.58 7.73
C ALA A 62 -4.08 -13.32 7.87
N LEU A 63 -3.90 -12.83 9.11
CA LEU A 63 -3.00 -11.72 9.41
C LEU A 63 -1.54 -12.08 9.10
N ILE A 64 -1.08 -13.26 9.54
CA ILE A 64 0.27 -13.77 9.24
C ILE A 64 0.47 -13.87 7.72
N THR A 65 -0.53 -14.38 6.99
CA THR A 65 -0.50 -14.45 5.52
C THR A 65 -0.36 -13.06 4.90
N ALA A 66 -1.12 -12.06 5.38
CA ALA A 66 -1.03 -10.69 4.90
C ALA A 66 0.37 -10.09 5.14
N ILE A 67 0.95 -10.31 6.32
CA ILE A 67 2.31 -9.87 6.67
C ILE A 67 3.35 -10.58 5.78
N ALA A 68 3.20 -11.88 5.53
CA ALA A 68 4.10 -12.66 4.67
C ALA A 68 4.09 -12.14 3.22
N VAL A 69 2.91 -11.87 2.67
CA VAL A 69 2.77 -11.26 1.33
C VAL A 69 3.42 -9.88 1.30
N ALA A 70 3.14 -9.04 2.29
CA ALA A 70 3.62 -7.66 2.32
C ALA A 70 5.14 -7.54 2.55
N SER A 71 5.70 -8.40 3.40
CA SER A 71 7.14 -8.48 3.67
C SER A 71 7.92 -9.30 2.63
N ARG A 72 7.22 -10.03 1.75
CA ARG A 72 7.79 -11.01 0.81
C ARG A 72 8.65 -12.06 1.51
N ARG A 73 8.19 -12.53 2.66
CA ARG A 73 8.84 -13.58 3.43
C ARG A 73 7.97 -14.84 3.47
N PRO A 74 8.58 -16.03 3.63
CA PRO A 74 7.82 -17.25 3.83
C PRO A 74 6.90 -17.13 5.04
N GLN A 75 5.68 -17.69 4.94
CA GLN A 75 4.72 -17.65 6.04
C GLN A 75 5.28 -18.28 7.32
N GLU A 76 5.99 -19.41 7.19
CA GLU A 76 6.65 -20.10 8.32
C GLU A 76 7.68 -19.20 9.03
N TRP A 77 8.42 -18.39 8.27
CA TRP A 77 9.37 -17.44 8.85
C TRP A 77 8.65 -16.37 9.68
N VAL A 78 7.53 -15.83 9.17
CA VAL A 78 6.72 -14.84 9.88
C VAL A 78 6.08 -15.46 11.13
N SER A 79 5.57 -16.69 11.04
CA SER A 79 4.99 -17.42 12.18
C SER A 79 6.00 -17.71 13.29
N GLY A 80 7.29 -17.81 12.96
CA GLY A 80 8.37 -18.06 13.91
C GLY A 80 8.94 -16.80 14.58
N LEU A 81 8.46 -15.61 14.22
CA LEU A 81 8.93 -14.36 14.81
C LEU A 81 8.55 -14.24 16.28
N ALA A 82 9.46 -13.67 17.07
CA ALA A 82 9.12 -13.16 18.39
C ALA A 82 8.06 -12.05 18.25
N MET A 83 7.19 -11.89 19.26
CA MET A 83 6.09 -10.91 19.21
C MET A 83 6.58 -9.49 18.96
N ASP A 84 7.67 -9.07 19.61
CA ASP A 84 8.26 -7.74 19.44
C ASP A 84 8.73 -7.51 17.99
N ASP A 85 9.33 -8.53 17.37
CA ASP A 85 9.77 -8.49 15.98
C ASP A 85 8.59 -8.49 15.00
N ALA A 86 7.54 -9.25 15.29
CA ALA A 86 6.31 -9.26 14.50
C ALA A 86 5.62 -7.88 14.51
N ILE A 87 5.56 -7.22 15.67
CA ILE A 87 5.03 -5.86 15.82
C ILE A 87 5.87 -4.87 15.00
N ARG A 88 7.20 -4.90 15.17
CA ARG A 88 8.12 -4.03 14.40
C ARG A 88 7.96 -4.21 12.90
N LEU A 89 7.83 -5.45 12.42
CA LEU A 89 7.60 -5.74 11.01
C LEU A 89 6.27 -5.17 10.52
N ALA A 90 5.18 -5.40 11.27
CA ALA A 90 3.86 -4.91 10.91
C ALA A 90 3.81 -3.38 10.86
N THR A 91 4.41 -2.69 11.84
CA THR A 91 4.54 -1.23 11.86
C THR A 91 5.28 -0.71 10.64
N ALA A 92 6.47 -1.27 10.35
CA ALA A 92 7.27 -0.86 9.20
C ALA A 92 6.54 -1.07 7.86
N LEU A 93 5.81 -2.19 7.73
CA LEU A 93 4.97 -2.45 6.55
C LEU A 93 3.87 -1.41 6.43
N PHE A 94 3.20 -1.05 7.52
CA PHE A 94 2.13 -0.05 7.49
C PHE A 94 2.67 1.33 7.13
N GLU A 95 3.75 1.79 7.77
CA GLU A 95 4.38 3.10 7.53
C GLU A 95 4.80 3.25 6.07
N VAL A 96 5.60 2.31 5.55
CA VAL A 96 6.10 2.37 4.17
C VAL A 96 4.96 2.38 3.15
N ASN A 97 3.89 1.62 3.41
CA ASN A 97 2.74 1.60 2.50
C ASN A 97 1.88 2.85 2.62
N ALA A 98 1.55 3.30 3.83
CA ALA A 98 0.77 4.51 4.05
C ALA A 98 1.46 5.74 3.45
N ASP A 99 2.76 5.90 3.72
CA ASP A 99 3.56 7.00 3.16
C ASP A 99 3.59 6.95 1.63
N PHE A 100 3.76 5.77 1.03
CA PHE A 100 3.70 5.64 -0.42
C PHE A 100 2.35 6.07 -1.00
N PHE A 101 1.25 5.67 -0.37
CA PHE A 101 -0.08 6.05 -0.84
C PHE A 101 -0.33 7.56 -0.72
N VAL A 102 -0.03 8.15 0.44
CA VAL A 102 -0.30 9.57 0.73
C VAL A 102 0.66 10.49 -0.02
N GLN A 103 1.96 10.19 -0.01
CA GLN A 103 2.98 11.09 -0.55
C GLN A 103 3.16 10.94 -2.07
N ARG A 104 2.76 9.81 -2.66
CA ARG A 104 3.06 9.51 -4.06
C ARG A 104 1.88 9.09 -4.92
N VAL A 105 1.10 8.08 -4.50
CA VAL A 105 0.00 7.56 -5.34
C VAL A 105 -1.10 8.60 -5.51
N VAL A 106 -1.61 9.16 -4.41
CA VAL A 106 -2.71 10.13 -4.44
C VAL A 106 -2.36 11.36 -5.29
N PRO A 107 -1.19 12.02 -5.08
CA PRO A 107 -0.80 13.15 -5.91
C PRO A 107 -0.66 12.79 -7.40
N THR A 108 -0.04 11.66 -7.72
CA THR A 108 0.19 11.24 -9.12
C THR A 108 -1.12 11.02 -9.86
N ILE A 109 -2.10 10.36 -9.21
CA ILE A 109 -3.43 10.13 -9.80
C ILE A 109 -4.17 11.46 -9.99
N GLN A 110 -4.11 12.36 -9.01
CA GLN A 110 -4.74 13.68 -9.10
C GLN A 110 -4.14 14.52 -10.24
N HIS A 111 -2.81 14.54 -10.38
CA HIS A 111 -2.14 15.22 -11.48
C HIS A 111 -2.49 14.61 -12.85
N ALA A 112 -2.53 13.28 -12.95
CA ALA A 112 -2.93 12.60 -14.18
C ALA A 112 -4.38 12.93 -14.57
N ALA A 113 -5.31 12.90 -13.61
CA ALA A 113 -6.71 13.26 -13.82
C ALA A 113 -6.87 14.73 -14.25
N ALA A 114 -6.16 15.65 -13.61
CA ALA A 114 -6.17 17.07 -13.96
C ALA A 114 -5.66 17.31 -15.39
N ARG A 115 -4.59 16.62 -15.80
CA ARG A 115 -4.05 16.69 -17.16
C ARG A 115 -5.03 16.17 -18.21
N ILE A 116 -5.69 15.04 -17.94
CA ILE A 116 -6.70 14.47 -18.83
C ILE A 116 -7.89 15.43 -18.98
N ASN A 117 -8.38 15.99 -17.87
CA ASN A 117 -9.47 16.97 -17.90
C ASN A 117 -9.09 18.23 -18.71
N ALA A 118 -7.89 18.78 -18.51
CA ALA A 118 -7.42 19.94 -19.26
C ALA A 118 -7.32 19.65 -20.78
N GLN A 119 -6.91 18.43 -21.16
CA GLN A 119 -6.86 18.00 -22.56
C GLN A 119 -8.25 17.82 -23.17
N MET A 120 -9.24 17.35 -22.39
CA MET A 120 -10.62 17.16 -22.85
C MET A 120 -11.42 18.46 -22.90
N SER A 121 -11.15 19.44 -22.03
CA SER A 121 -11.82 20.75 -22.03
C SER A 121 -11.22 21.77 -23.01
N GLY A 122 -10.00 21.53 -23.52
CA GLY A 122 -9.28 22.43 -24.42
C GLY A 122 -9.88 22.68 -25.83
N PRO A 123 -10.62 21.77 -26.49
CA PRO A 123 -11.06 21.99 -27.88
C PRO A 123 -12.44 22.65 -28.06
N LEU A 124 -13.27 22.82 -27.01
CA LEU A 124 -14.66 23.28 -27.16
C LEU A 124 -14.85 24.79 -26.97
N ALA A 125 -13.82 25.54 -26.54
CA ALA A 125 -13.91 26.99 -26.33
C ALA A 125 -13.74 27.85 -27.60
N GLY A 126 -13.44 27.22 -28.75
CA GLY A 126 -13.16 27.92 -30.01
C GLY A 126 -14.30 27.96 -31.03
N LEU A 127 -15.48 27.38 -30.72
CA LEU A 127 -16.62 27.32 -31.64
C LEU A 127 -17.75 28.28 -31.19
N THR A 128 -17.47 29.58 -31.15
CA THR A 128 -18.56 30.57 -31.25
C THR A 128 -18.76 30.88 -32.74
N PRO A 129 -19.95 30.62 -33.33
CA PRO A 129 -20.22 30.99 -34.70
C PRO A 129 -20.22 32.52 -34.81
N SER A 130 -19.36 33.10 -35.65
CA SER A 130 -19.47 34.50 -36.03
C SER A 130 -20.78 34.71 -36.77
N THR A 131 -21.65 35.55 -36.20
CA THR A 131 -22.90 36.01 -36.82
C THR A 131 -22.58 36.81 -38.08
N VAL A 132 -23.19 36.41 -39.20
CA VAL A 132 -23.34 37.23 -40.42
C VAL A 132 -24.81 37.54 -40.58
#